data_AF-A0A2T4GP37-F1
#
_entry.id   AF-A0A2T4GP37-F1
#
_cell.length_a   1.000
_cell.length_b   1.000
_cell.length_c   1.000
_cell.angle_alpha   90.00
_cell.angle_beta   90.00
_cell.angle_gamma   90.00
#
_symmetry.space_group_name_H-M   'P 1'
#
loop_
_entity.id
_entity.type
_entity.pdbx_description
1 polymer ?
#
loop_
_entity_poly.entity_id
_entity_poly.type
_entity_poly.pdbx_seq_one_letter_code
_entity_poly.pdbx_strand_id
1 'polypeptide(L)'
;MPEIKIWHRTCVVCKNVEAVQQTVVNTTKDNKNNKDEAKTVVHSFCPGETLKDAVANYRCRACRSAMTLESQKLQVAIMEHRGQEQNRAERSSSEEEYLTAPEDSG
;
A
#
# COMPACT_ATOMS: atom_id res chain seq x y z
N MET A 1 -19.09 -0.17 34.33
CA MET A 1 -18.41 -1.34 33.73
C MET A 1 -17.54 -0.83 32.58
N PRO A 2 -16.27 -1.25 32.46
CA PRO A 2 -15.46 -0.91 31.29
C PRO A 2 -16.02 -1.59 30.03
N GLU A 3 -16.34 -0.78 29.02
CA GLU A 3 -16.81 -1.25 27.71
C GLU A 3 -15.63 -1.43 26.75
N ILE A 4 -15.53 -2.61 26.13
CA ILE A 4 -14.63 -2.83 24.99
C ILE A 4 -15.43 -2.56 23.73
N LYS A 5 -15.00 -1.56 22.95
CA LYS A 5 -15.58 -1.29 21.62
C LYS A 5 -14.76 -2.00 20.55
N ILE A 6 -15.41 -2.91 19.83
CA ILE A 6 -14.85 -3.60 18.65
C ILE A 6 -15.60 -3.10 17.43
N TRP A 7 -14.88 -2.56 16.44
CA TRP A 7 -15.47 -2.22 15.15
C TRP A 7 -15.02 -3.16 14.05
N HIS A 8 -15.92 -3.45 13.12
CA HIS A 8 -15.63 -4.23 11.93
C HIS A 8 -15.44 -3.31 10.73
N ARG A 9 -14.41 -3.57 9.94
CA ARG A 9 -14.16 -2.89 8.67
C ARG A 9 -13.97 -3.92 7.56
N THR A 10 -14.58 -3.66 6.41
CA THR A 10 -14.55 -4.58 5.27
C THR A 10 -13.60 -4.05 4.21
N CYS A 11 -12.65 -4.86 3.78
CA CYS A 11 -11.76 -4.49 2.68
C CYS A 11 -12.56 -4.33 1.39
N VAL A 12 -12.45 -3.18 0.72
CA VAL A 12 -13.20 -2.93 -0.52
C VAL A 12 -12.75 -3.83 -1.67
N VAL A 13 -11.50 -4.32 -1.63
CA VAL A 13 -10.87 -5.15 -2.65
C VAL A 13 -11.22 -6.62 -2.46
N CYS A 14 -10.78 -7.24 -1.36
CA CYS A 14 -10.95 -8.68 -1.13
C CYS A 14 -12.18 -9.07 -0.29
N LYS A 15 -12.98 -8.09 0.17
CA LYS A 15 -14.15 -8.28 1.04
C LYS A 15 -13.90 -8.95 2.39
N ASN A 16 -12.65 -9.20 2.76
CA ASN A 16 -12.30 -9.67 4.10
C ASN A 16 -12.69 -8.65 5.16
N VAL A 17 -13.30 -9.13 6.23
CA VAL A 17 -13.69 -8.35 7.40
C VAL A 17 -12.61 -8.44 8.46
N GLU A 18 -12.18 -7.29 8.96
CA GLU A 18 -11.25 -7.21 10.09
C GLU A 18 -11.97 -6.62 11.31
N ALA A 19 -11.82 -7.27 12.46
CA ALA A 19 -12.20 -6.72 13.75
C ALA A 19 -11.06 -5.85 14.30
N VAL A 20 -11.39 -4.66 14.76
CA VAL A 20 -10.45 -3.71 15.34
C VAL A 20 -10.95 -3.32 16.71
N GLN A 21 -10.12 -3.55 17.72
CA GLN A 21 -10.40 -3.17 19.09
C GLN A 21 -9.92 -1.74 19.33
N GLN A 22 -10.79 -0.88 19.86
CA GLN A 22 -10.34 0.39 20.42
C GLN A 22 -9.67 0.10 21.77
N THR A 23 -8.35 0.06 21.81
CA THR A 23 -7.65 0.19 23.08
C THR A 23 -7.80 1.64 23.52
N VAL A 24 -8.72 1.89 24.46
CA VAL A 24 -8.75 3.16 25.19
C VAL A 24 -7.48 3.17 26.03
N VAL A 25 -6.43 3.83 25.53
CA VAL A 25 -5.22 4.09 26.31
C VAL A 25 -5.59 5.17 27.32
N ASN A 26 -6.29 4.79 28.38
CA ASN A 26 -6.31 5.61 29.57
C ASN A 26 -4.89 5.56 30.12
N THR A 27 -4.17 6.66 29.90
CA THR A 27 -2.99 7.03 30.65
C THR A 27 -3.33 7.10 32.13
N THR A 28 -3.30 5.96 32.80
CA THR A 28 -3.09 5.88 34.24
C THR A 28 -2.05 4.79 34.48
N LYS A 29 -0.87 5.25 34.91
CA LYS A 29 0.09 4.46 35.68
C LYS A 29 -0.67 3.80 36.81
N ASP A 30 -1.09 2.56 36.62
CA ASP A 30 -1.31 1.53 37.65
C ASP A 30 -1.95 0.34 36.97
N ASN A 31 -1.13 -0.42 36.24
CA ASN A 31 -1.52 -1.70 35.68
C ASN A 31 -1.55 -2.76 36.80
N LYS A 32 -2.50 -2.63 37.73
CA LYS A 32 -2.95 -3.77 38.53
C LYS A 32 -3.94 -4.53 37.65
N ASN A 33 -3.48 -5.68 37.17
CA ASN A 33 -4.28 -6.66 36.44
C ASN A 33 -5.46 -7.14 37.30
N ASN A 34 -6.58 -6.41 37.29
CA ASN A 34 -7.86 -6.95 37.76
C ASN A 34 -8.40 -7.86 36.66
N LYS A 35 -8.17 -9.16 36.83
CA LYS A 35 -8.57 -10.24 35.92
C LYS A 35 -10.06 -10.60 35.96
N ASP A 36 -10.88 -9.91 36.74
CA ASP A 36 -12.27 -10.34 37.05
C ASP A 36 -13.35 -9.27 36.88
N GLU A 37 -13.09 -8.18 36.16
CA GLU A 37 -14.18 -7.28 35.77
C GLU A 37 -14.85 -7.81 34.51
N ALA A 38 -16.14 -8.17 34.62
CA ALA A 38 -16.99 -8.47 33.48
C ALA A 38 -16.98 -7.27 32.50
N LYS A 39 -16.22 -7.39 31.41
CA LYS A 39 -16.14 -6.38 30.36
C LYS A 39 -17.30 -6.60 29.40
N THR A 40 -18.11 -5.57 29.20
CA THR A 40 -19.15 -5.59 28.17
C THR A 40 -18.50 -5.34 26.82
N VAL A 41 -18.67 -6.27 25.87
CA VAL A 41 -18.16 -6.12 24.50
C VAL A 41 -19.26 -5.56 23.63
N VAL A 42 -19.01 -4.38 23.04
CA VAL A 42 -19.93 -3.73 22.11
C VAL A 42 -19.33 -3.82 20.71
N HIS A 43 -20.03 -4.51 19.81
CA HIS A 43 -19.66 -4.59 18.40
C HIS A 43 -20.34 -3.48 17.59
N SER A 44 -19.59 -2.76 16.78
CA SER A 44 -20.12 -1.79 15.83
C SER A 44 -19.52 -1.97 14.43
N PHE A 45 -20.16 -1.37 13.42
CA PHE A 45 -19.61 -1.31 12.05
C PHE A 45 -18.87 0.00 11.76
N CYS A 46 -18.98 0.99 12.65
CA CYS A 46 -18.39 2.31 12.46
C CYS A 46 -17.88 2.86 13.80
N PRO A 47 -16.60 3.27 13.89
CA PRO A 47 -16.04 3.87 15.09
C PRO A 47 -16.47 5.33 15.35
N GLY A 48 -17.30 5.93 14.48
CA GLY A 48 -17.80 7.30 14.60
C GLY A 48 -17.91 7.99 13.24
N GLU A 49 -18.66 9.09 13.15
CA GLU A 49 -18.92 9.78 11.88
C GLU A 49 -17.64 10.25 11.18
N THR A 50 -16.64 10.67 11.96
CA THR A 50 -15.34 11.15 11.47
C THR A 50 -14.52 10.07 10.75
N LEU A 51 -14.86 8.80 10.92
CA LEU A 51 -14.14 7.66 10.34
C LEU A 51 -14.95 6.94 9.25
N LYS A 52 -16.15 7.44 8.90
CA LYS A 52 -17.00 6.84 7.85
C LYS A 52 -16.27 6.70 6.53
N ASP A 53 -15.60 7.75 6.06
CA ASP A 53 -14.90 7.74 4.76
C ASP A 53 -13.67 6.83 4.76
N ALA A 54 -12.95 6.80 5.88
CA ALA A 54 -11.80 5.92 6.06
C ALA A 54 -12.20 4.44 6.08
N VAL A 55 -13.38 4.13 6.63
CA VAL A 55 -13.97 2.77 6.60
C VAL A 55 -14.51 2.44 5.21
N ALA A 56 -15.18 3.37 4.55
CA ALA A 56 -15.76 3.17 3.22
C ALA A 56 -14.71 2.84 2.15
N ASN A 57 -13.50 3.39 2.30
CA ASN A 57 -12.38 3.15 1.39
C ASN A 57 -11.33 2.17 1.96
N TYR A 58 -11.69 1.42 2.99
CA TYR A 58 -10.74 0.57 3.70
C TYR A 58 -10.12 -0.50 2.78
N ARG A 59 -8.79 -0.60 2.81
CA ARG A 59 -8.03 -1.67 2.15
C ARG A 59 -7.19 -2.42 3.19
N CYS A 60 -7.36 -3.73 3.26
CA CYS A 60 -6.57 -4.58 4.15
C CYS A 60 -5.08 -4.48 3.82
N ARG A 61 -4.24 -4.84 4.81
CA ARG A 61 -2.78 -4.76 4.67
C ARG A 61 -2.29 -5.54 3.44
N ALA A 62 -2.80 -6.75 3.22
CA ALA A 62 -2.43 -7.60 2.09
C ALA A 62 -2.73 -6.92 0.74
N CYS A 63 -3.94 -6.38 0.54
CA CYS A 63 -4.30 -5.68 -0.70
C CYS A 63 -3.49 -4.40 -0.92
N ARG A 64 -3.15 -3.66 0.16
CA ARG A 64 -2.27 -2.51 0.07
C ARG A 64 -0.86 -2.91 -0.39
N SER A 65 -0.30 -3.94 0.23
CA SER A 65 1.03 -4.45 -0.13
C SER A 65 1.09 -4.98 -1.56
N ALA A 66 0.05 -5.69 -2.03
CA ALA A 66 -0.03 -6.17 -3.41
C ALA A 66 0.00 -5.02 -4.42
N MET A 67 -0.77 -3.96 -4.19
CA MET A 67 -0.78 -2.77 -5.04
C MET A 67 0.59 -2.08 -5.08
N THR A 68 1.27 -1.96 -3.93
CA THR A 68 2.65 -1.42 -3.89
C THR A 68 3.60 -2.25 -4.73
N LEU A 69 3.53 -3.58 -4.64
CA LEU A 69 4.38 -4.47 -5.42
C LEU A 69 4.12 -4.34 -6.93
N GLU A 70 2.86 -4.27 -7.35
CA GLU A 70 2.50 -4.03 -8.75
C GLU A 70 3.00 -2.68 -9.25
N SER A 71 2.93 -1.64 -8.41
CA SER A 71 3.43 -0.31 -8.73
C SER A 71 4.94 -0.30 -8.91
N GLN A 72 5.67 -1.03 -8.07
CA GLN A 72 7.11 -1.21 -8.19
C GLN A 72 7.49 -1.93 -9.49
N LYS A 73 6.79 -3.02 -9.84
CA LYS A 73 7.00 -3.73 -11.11
C LYS A 73 6.79 -2.82 -12.31
N LEU A 74 5.74 -2.00 -12.29
CA LEU A 74 5.45 -1.04 -13.36
C LEU A 74 6.57 0.01 -13.49
N GLN A 75 7.06 0.55 -12.36
CA GLN A 75 8.15 1.51 -12.38
C GLN A 75 9.44 0.92 -12.97
N VAL A 76 9.77 -0.32 -12.62
CA VAL A 76 10.92 -1.03 -13.20
C VAL A 76 10.74 -1.21 -14.70
N ALA A 77 9.59 -1.69 -15.16
CA ALA A 77 9.32 -1.90 -16.58
C ALA A 77 9.42 -0.60 -17.39
N ILE A 78 8.94 0.53 -16.85
CA ILE A 78 9.08 1.85 -17.50
C ILE A 78 10.55 2.25 -17.62
N MET A 79 11.35 2.03 -16.58
CA MET A 79 12.77 2.35 -16.58
C MET A 79 13.54 1.49 -17.59
N GLU A 80 13.27 0.19 -17.64
CA GLU A 80 13.88 -0.72 -18.61
C GLU A 80 13.52 -0.35 -20.05
N HIS A 81 12.25 -0.03 -20.32
CA HIS A 81 11.81 0.39 -21.66
C HIS A 81 12.52 1.67 -22.11
N ARG A 82 12.60 2.68 -21.24
CA ARG A 82 13.32 3.93 -21.54
C ARG A 82 14.80 3.69 -21.79
N GLY A 83 15.43 2.80 -21.03
CA GLY A 83 16.82 2.40 -21.26
C GLY A 83 17.02 1.71 -22.61
N GLN A 84 16.07 0.87 -23.04
CA GLN A 84 16.13 0.23 -24.36
C GLN A 84 15.95 1.23 -25.51
N GLU A 85 15.05 2.20 -25.37
CA GLU A 85 14.87 3.27 -26.35
C GLU A 85 16.12 4.13 -26.52
N GLN A 86 16.79 4.49 -25.41
CA GLN A 86 18.07 5.21 -25.44
C GLN A 86 19.17 4.41 -26.13
N ASN A 87 19.37 3.15 -25.76
CA ASN A 87 20.36 2.28 -26.40
C ASN A 87 20.09 2.06 -27.89
N ARG A 88 18.81 2.00 -28.30
CA ARG A 88 18.43 1.88 -29.71
C ARG A 88 18.71 3.17 -30.49
N ALA A 89 18.45 4.33 -29.89
CA ALA A 89 18.76 5.63 -30.48
C ALA A 89 20.28 5.83 -30.63
N GLU A 90 21.06 5.47 -29.62
CA GLU A 90 22.53 5.54 -29.66
C GLU A 90 23.12 4.61 -30.72
N ARG A 91 22.62 3.37 -30.83
CA ARG A 91 23.02 2.45 -31.91
C ARG A 91 22.71 3.02 -33.30
N SER A 92 21.49 3.52 -33.51
CA SER A 92 21.10 4.13 -34.78
C SER A 92 21.98 5.33 -35.14
N SER A 93 22.37 6.15 -34.16
CA SER A 93 23.28 7.28 -34.36
C SER A 93 24.70 6.84 -34.72
N SER A 94 25.20 5.76 -34.12
CA SER A 94 26.55 5.23 -34.40
C SER A 94 26.65 4.51 -35.75
N GLU A 95 25.57 3.91 -36.24
CA GLU A 95 25.52 3.24 -37.54
C GLU A 95 25.47 4.26 -38.71
N GLU A 96 24.82 5.41 -38.53
CA GLU A 96 24.83 6.50 -39.52
C GLU A 96 26.20 7.18 -39.65
N GLU A 97 26.95 7.35 -38.54
CA GLU A 97 28.28 7.96 -38.56
C GLU A 97 29.31 7.12 -39.35
N TYR A 98 29.21 5.78 -39.26
CA TYR A 98 30.11 4.85 -39.97
C TYR A 98 29.87 4.78 -41.48
N LEU A 99 28.65 5.08 -41.95
CA LEU A 99 28.28 5.08 -43.37
C LEU A 99 28.70 6.35 -44.13
N THR A 100 29.12 7.40 -43.41
CA THR A 100 29.58 8.68 -43.99
C THR A 100 31.11 8.83 -44.04
N ALA A 101 31.89 7.83 -43.64
CA ALA A 101 33.35 7.88 -43.79
C ALA A 101 33.71 7.81 -45.29
N PRO A 102 34.37 8.81 -45.88
CA PRO A 102 34.80 8.74 -47.26
C PRO A 102 35.85 7.63 -47.40
N GLU A 103 35.57 6.64 -48.24
CA GLU A 103 36.57 5.69 -48.71
C GLU A 103 37.60 6.48 -49.54
N ASP A 104 38.70 6.88 -48.91
CA ASP A 104 39.88 7.40 -49.61
C ASP A 104 40.45 6.28 -50.49
N SER A 105 39.98 6.24 -51.73
CA SER A 105 40.54 5.47 -52.82
C SER A 105 41.39 6.41 -53.68
N GLY A 106 42.72 6.24 -53.65
CA GLY A 106 43.63 6.87 -54.61
C GLY A 106 45.00 7.24 -54.07
#